data_AF-A0A970ZF08-F1
#
_entry.id   AF-A0A970ZF08-F1
#
_cell.length_a   1.000
_cell.length_b   1.000
_cell.length_c   1.000
_cell.angle_alpha   90.00
_cell.angle_beta   90.00
_cell.angle_gamma   90.00
#
_symmetry.space_group_name_H-M   'P 1'
#
loop_
_entity.id
_entity.type
_entity.pdbx_description
1 polymer ?
#
loop_
_entity_poly.entity_id
_entity_poly.type
_entity_poly.pdbx_seq_one_letter_code
_entity_poly.pdbx_strand_id
1 'polypeptide(L)'
;MNNESQRTLEQVYRSAVSGLYSRLRSNYEFLHRRFGDDGLKLIAEMSHEYGITVAQRAKARLESNDLHSVAQYLLRIFDTVARGRGLISTIQDDPDRVIITVDRCPLDFTMPEMCAAHTEMEKAVVEELNPGLTYRIGKSIPAGHHCCEHIVEKKQ
;
A
#
# COMPACT_ATOMS: atom_id res chain seq x y z
N MET A 1 9.54 -22.69 34.84
CA MET A 1 9.27 -23.17 33.46
C MET A 1 9.66 -22.06 32.50
N ASN A 2 10.88 -22.14 31.95
CA ASN A 2 11.31 -21.28 30.86
C ASN A 2 10.63 -21.74 29.57
N ASN A 3 9.86 -20.85 28.96
CA ASN A 3 9.62 -20.92 27.53
C ASN A 3 9.53 -19.48 27.01
N GLU A 4 10.61 -18.73 27.17
CA GLU A 4 10.81 -17.48 26.44
C GLU A 4 10.86 -17.85 24.96
N SER A 5 9.72 -17.66 24.30
CA SER A 5 9.47 -17.76 22.86
C SER A 5 10.74 -17.81 21.99
N GLN A 6 11.10 -19.01 21.49
CA GLN A 6 12.19 -19.28 20.53
C GLN A 6 12.01 -18.61 19.14
N ARG A 7 11.17 -17.58 19.03
CA ARG A 7 10.92 -16.88 17.78
C ARG A 7 12.08 -15.96 17.46
N THR A 8 12.53 -15.98 16.21
CA THR A 8 13.50 -15.00 15.72
C THR A 8 12.89 -13.59 15.71
N LEU A 9 13.72 -12.55 15.75
CA LEU A 9 13.25 -11.16 15.64
C LEU A 9 12.39 -10.93 14.38
N GLU A 10 12.76 -11.58 13.28
CA GLU A 10 12.00 -11.53 12.04
C GLU A 10 10.61 -12.17 12.18
N GLN A 11 10.51 -13.32 12.86
CA GLN A 11 9.22 -13.97 13.13
C GLN A 11 8.33 -13.11 14.03
N VAL A 12 8.90 -12.47 15.05
CA VAL A 12 8.19 -11.52 15.92
C VAL A 12 7.68 -10.32 15.10
N TYR A 13 8.53 -9.73 14.27
CA TYR A 13 8.17 -8.60 13.41
C TYR A 13 7.05 -8.96 12.43
N ARG A 14 7.17 -10.08 11.72
CA ARG A 14 6.13 -10.55 10.78
C ARG A 14 4.79 -10.78 11.47
N SER A 15 4.81 -11.37 12.68
CA SER A 15 3.59 -11.58 13.47
C SER A 15 2.95 -10.26 13.89
N ALA A 16 3.75 -9.28 14.32
CA ALA A 16 3.27 -7.97 14.74
C ALA A 16 2.67 -7.18 13.56
N VAL A 17 3.36 -7.15 12.41
CA VAL A 17 2.87 -6.51 11.18
C VAL A 17 1.57 -7.16 10.72
N SER A 18 1.51 -8.49 10.64
CA SER A 18 0.29 -9.19 10.23
C SER A 18 -0.90 -8.90 11.18
N GLY A 19 -0.65 -8.83 12.49
CA GLY A 19 -1.67 -8.47 13.47
C GLY A 19 -2.17 -7.03 13.32
N LEU A 20 -1.26 -6.09 13.08
CA LEU A 20 -1.60 -4.68 12.84
C LEU A 20 -2.48 -4.51 11.59
N TYR A 21 -2.12 -5.20 10.50
CA TYR A 21 -2.88 -5.15 9.24
C TYR A 21 -4.26 -5.80 9.37
N SER A 22 -4.35 -6.93 10.06
CA SER A 22 -5.65 -7.54 10.38
C SER A 22 -6.53 -6.60 11.20
N ARG A 23 -5.96 -5.89 12.18
CA ARG A 23 -6.71 -4.91 12.98
C ARG A 23 -7.15 -3.72 12.14
N LEU A 24 -6.28 -3.21 11.27
CA LEU A 24 -6.60 -2.11 10.35
C LEU A 24 -7.80 -2.48 9.47
N ARG A 25 -7.77 -3.67 8.86
CA ARG A 25 -8.91 -4.18 8.07
C ARG A 25 -10.19 -4.26 8.89
N SER A 26 -10.16 -4.85 10.09
CA SER A 26 -11.34 -4.93 10.94
C SER A 26 -11.90 -3.57 11.34
N ASN A 27 -11.04 -2.55 11.51
CA ASN A 27 -11.49 -1.18 11.76
C ASN A 27 -12.19 -0.59 10.52
N TYR A 28 -11.65 -0.81 9.33
CA TYR A 28 -12.28 -0.37 8.08
C TYR A 28 -13.64 -1.05 7.86
N GLU A 29 -13.71 -2.37 8.07
CA GLU A 29 -14.97 -3.12 8.01
C GLU A 29 -15.99 -2.58 9.02
N PHE A 30 -15.56 -2.22 10.24
CA PHE A 30 -16.42 -1.60 11.24
C PHE A 30 -16.97 -0.24 10.77
N LEU A 31 -16.09 0.63 10.26
CA LEU A 31 -16.48 1.96 9.75
C LEU A 31 -17.49 1.83 8.61
N HIS A 32 -17.19 0.99 7.62
CA HIS A 32 -18.09 0.75 6.49
C HIS A 32 -19.44 0.17 6.95
N ARG A 33 -19.43 -0.84 7.81
CA ARG A 33 -20.69 -1.43 8.33
C ARG A 33 -21.54 -0.41 9.10
N ARG A 34 -20.90 0.54 9.81
CA ARG A 34 -21.60 1.50 10.67
C ARG A 34 -22.09 2.75 9.91
N PHE A 35 -21.36 3.16 8.88
CA PHE A 35 -21.55 4.45 8.20
C PHE A 35 -21.72 4.35 6.67
N GLY A 36 -21.66 3.15 6.08
CA GLY A 36 -21.79 2.95 4.63
C GLY A 36 -20.74 3.73 3.84
N ASP A 37 -21.18 4.44 2.81
CA ASP A 37 -20.33 5.24 1.92
C ASP A 37 -19.56 6.34 2.66
N ASP A 38 -20.16 6.93 3.70
CA ASP A 38 -19.44 7.92 4.52
C ASP A 38 -18.30 7.27 5.31
N GLY A 39 -18.43 5.99 5.67
CA GLY A 39 -17.35 5.19 6.22
C GLY A 39 -16.20 5.01 5.23
N LEU A 40 -16.49 4.81 3.93
CA LEU A 40 -15.46 4.71 2.88
C LEU A 40 -14.74 6.04 2.66
N LYS A 41 -15.46 7.17 2.68
CA LYS A 41 -14.86 8.52 2.59
C LYS A 41 -13.90 8.76 3.74
N LEU A 42 -14.31 8.43 4.98
CA LEU A 42 -13.43 8.56 6.15
C LEU A 42 -12.17 7.70 6.04
N ILE A 43 -12.30 6.47 5.52
CA ILE A 43 -11.14 5.60 5.28
C ILE A 43 -10.21 6.22 4.23
N ALA A 44 -10.76 6.76 3.14
CA ALA A 44 -10.00 7.42 2.09
C ALA A 44 -9.24 8.65 2.62
N GLU A 45 -9.92 9.52 3.35
CA GLU A 45 -9.34 10.71 3.98
C GLU A 45 -8.22 10.34 4.95
N MET A 46 -8.47 9.40 5.87
CA MET A 46 -7.44 8.91 6.81
C MET A 46 -6.23 8.31 6.09
N SER A 47 -6.46 7.55 5.01
CA SER A 47 -5.39 6.93 4.23
C SER A 47 -4.58 7.98 3.48
N HIS A 48 -5.25 8.96 2.88
CA HIS A 48 -4.64 10.10 2.21
C HIS A 48 -3.77 10.92 3.15
N GLU A 49 -4.32 11.35 4.30
CA GLU A 49 -3.58 12.10 5.32
C GLU A 49 -2.34 11.33 5.79
N TYR A 50 -2.49 10.03 6.04
CA TYR A 50 -1.35 9.19 6.40
C TYR A 50 -0.31 9.14 5.27
N GLY A 51 -0.73 9.00 4.02
CA GLY A 51 0.15 9.06 2.86
C GLY A 51 0.95 10.36 2.76
N ILE A 52 0.34 11.51 3.05
CA ILE A 52 1.04 12.80 3.14
C ILE A 52 2.14 12.74 4.21
N THR A 53 1.84 12.22 5.41
CA THR A 53 2.85 12.12 6.47
C THR A 53 4.01 11.19 6.09
N VAL A 54 3.74 10.14 5.32
CA VAL A 54 4.76 9.23 4.79
C VAL A 54 5.63 9.93 3.76
N ALA A 55 5.02 10.64 2.80
CA ALA A 55 5.73 11.41 1.79
C ALA A 55 6.65 12.46 2.40
N GLN A 56 6.19 13.21 3.41
CA GLN A 56 7.01 14.21 4.10
C GLN A 56 8.28 13.61 4.72
N ARG A 57 8.18 12.41 5.31
CA ARG A 57 9.34 11.67 5.85
C ARG A 57 10.27 11.16 4.76
N ALA A 58 9.71 10.81 3.61
CA ALA A 58 10.43 10.30 2.45
C ALA A 58 11.16 11.39 1.66
N LYS A 59 10.58 12.59 1.54
CA LYS A 59 11.20 13.76 0.86
C LYS A 59 12.60 14.08 1.36
N ALA A 60 12.84 13.92 2.65
CA ALA A 60 14.15 14.16 3.26
C ALA A 60 15.21 13.09 2.93
N ARG A 61 14.82 11.98 2.28
CA ARG A 61 15.65 10.78 2.08
C ARG A 61 15.76 10.32 0.61
N LEU A 62 14.92 10.84 -0.27
CA LEU A 62 14.96 10.52 -1.70
C LEU A 62 15.90 11.49 -2.42
N GLU A 63 16.81 10.95 -3.24
CA GLU A 63 17.82 11.74 -3.96
C GLU A 63 17.20 12.55 -5.10
N SER A 64 16.39 11.89 -5.92
CA SER A 64 15.62 12.49 -7.00
C SER A 64 14.18 12.02 -6.85
N ASN A 65 13.21 12.92 -6.71
CA ASN A 65 11.80 12.51 -6.67
C ASN A 65 11.28 12.15 -8.08
N ASP A 66 12.11 11.54 -8.93
CA ASP A 66 11.69 11.11 -10.27
C ASP A 66 10.82 9.84 -10.21
N LEU A 67 10.28 9.46 -11.37
CA LEU A 67 9.39 8.30 -11.53
C LEU A 67 9.99 7.02 -10.91
N HIS A 68 11.24 6.72 -11.22
CA HIS A 68 11.88 5.48 -10.80
C HIS A 68 12.13 5.49 -9.30
N SER A 69 12.67 6.58 -8.75
CA SER A 69 12.90 6.73 -7.31
C SER A 69 11.61 6.68 -6.48
N VAL A 70 10.52 7.27 -6.98
CA VAL A 70 9.20 7.20 -6.33
C VAL A 70 8.64 5.78 -6.41
N ALA A 71 8.73 5.10 -7.56
CA ALA A 71 8.29 3.72 -7.69
C ALA A 71 9.10 2.76 -6.79
N GLN A 72 10.42 2.94 -6.69
CA GLN A 72 11.28 2.21 -5.75
C GLN A 72 10.90 2.47 -4.29
N TYR A 73 10.43 3.69 -3.96
CA TYR A 73 9.91 3.96 -2.63
C TYR A 73 8.62 3.18 -2.33
N LEU A 74 7.66 3.13 -3.27
CA LEU A 74 6.47 2.29 -3.13
C LEU A 74 6.81 0.81 -3.02
N LEU A 75 7.77 0.31 -3.82
CA LEU A 75 8.25 -1.08 -3.72
C LEU A 75 8.78 -1.40 -2.32
N ARG A 76 9.50 -0.47 -1.67
CA ARG A 76 9.95 -0.65 -0.28
C ARG A 76 8.81 -0.69 0.73
N ILE A 77 7.75 0.10 0.52
CA ILE A 77 6.54 0.04 1.34
C ILE A 77 5.92 -1.36 1.19
N PHE A 78 5.69 -1.82 -0.05
CA PHE A 78 5.12 -3.13 -0.30
C PHE A 78 6.00 -4.26 0.25
N ASP A 79 7.32 -4.22 0.05
CA ASP A 79 8.25 -5.20 0.60
C ASP A 79 8.16 -5.26 2.13
N THR A 80 8.07 -4.11 2.81
CA THR A 80 7.97 -4.04 4.28
C THR A 80 6.72 -4.77 4.79
N VAL A 81 5.59 -4.59 4.12
CA VAL A 81 4.34 -5.27 4.42
C VAL A 81 4.39 -6.74 3.99
N ALA A 82 5.16 -7.01 2.95
CA ALA A 82 5.26 -8.30 2.30
C ALA A 82 6.34 -9.23 2.85
N ARG A 83 7.25 -8.77 3.70
CA ARG A 83 8.51 -9.47 4.00
C ARG A 83 8.30 -10.97 4.24
N GLY A 84 8.87 -11.76 3.33
CA GLY A 84 8.83 -13.23 3.38
C GLY A 84 7.55 -13.88 2.82
N ARG A 85 6.69 -13.14 2.11
CA ARG A 85 5.48 -13.67 1.46
C ARG A 85 5.51 -13.61 -0.07
N GLY A 86 6.58 -13.11 -0.68
CA GLY A 86 6.76 -13.12 -2.15
C GLY A 86 5.63 -12.41 -2.91
N LEU A 87 5.19 -11.26 -2.40
CA LEU A 87 3.98 -10.58 -2.89
C LEU A 87 4.16 -9.89 -4.24
N ILE A 88 5.37 -9.43 -4.55
CA ILE A 88 5.67 -8.69 -5.78
C ILE A 88 6.14 -9.70 -6.83
N SER A 89 5.43 -9.77 -7.94
CA SER A 89 5.68 -10.76 -8.99
C SER A 89 6.42 -10.21 -10.18
N THR A 90 6.17 -8.95 -10.56
CA THR A 90 6.83 -8.31 -11.71
C THR A 90 6.84 -6.80 -11.57
N ILE A 91 7.88 -6.17 -12.12
CA ILE A 91 7.95 -4.71 -12.33
C ILE A 91 8.12 -4.49 -13.83
N GLN A 92 7.21 -3.75 -14.44
CA GLN A 92 7.40 -3.20 -15.79
C GLN A 92 7.88 -1.77 -15.63
N ASP A 93 9.02 -1.44 -16.24
CA ASP A 93 9.71 -0.16 -16.09
C ASP A 93 9.87 0.49 -17.48
N ASP A 94 8.96 1.42 -17.78
CA ASP A 94 8.97 2.23 -18.98
C ASP A 94 9.37 3.68 -18.64
N PRO A 95 9.90 4.47 -19.60
CA PRO A 95 10.36 5.84 -19.35
C PRO A 95 9.31 6.79 -18.75
N ASP A 96 8.02 6.51 -18.97
CA ASP A 96 6.90 7.35 -18.55
C ASP A 96 5.95 6.65 -17.57
N ARG A 97 6.21 5.36 -17.27
CA ARG A 97 5.31 4.52 -16.48
C ARG A 97 6.03 3.37 -15.81
N VAL A 98 5.71 3.11 -14.54
CA VAL A 98 6.10 1.91 -13.81
C VAL A 98 4.85 1.15 -13.37
N ILE A 99 4.82 -0.16 -13.59
CA ILE A 99 3.75 -1.05 -13.12
C ILE A 99 4.34 -2.06 -12.14
N ILE A 100 3.86 -2.03 -10.90
CA ILE A 100 4.20 -3.00 -9.86
C ILE A 100 3.07 -4.01 -9.75
N THR A 101 3.36 -5.27 -10.05
CA THR A 101 2.38 -6.36 -9.96
C THR A 101 2.48 -7.07 -8.62
N VAL A 102 1.34 -7.21 -7.95
CA VAL A 102 1.22 -7.83 -6.63
C VAL A 102 0.22 -8.99 -6.69
N ASP A 103 0.68 -10.21 -6.39
CA ASP A 103 -0.12 -11.43 -6.57
C ASP A 103 -0.97 -11.79 -5.33
N ARG A 104 -0.85 -11.01 -4.25
CA ARG A 104 -1.66 -11.20 -3.04
C ARG A 104 -1.94 -9.87 -2.35
N CYS A 105 -3.13 -9.70 -1.78
CA CYS A 105 -3.43 -8.50 -0.99
C CYS A 105 -2.87 -8.67 0.44
N PRO A 106 -2.04 -7.76 0.98
CA PRO A 106 -1.56 -7.87 2.36
C PRO A 106 -2.68 -7.66 3.40
N LEU A 107 -3.74 -6.95 3.01
CA LEU A 107 -4.93 -6.71 3.82
C LEU A 107 -6.07 -7.69 3.51
N ASP A 108 -5.89 -8.61 2.55
CA ASP A 108 -6.93 -9.57 2.15
C ASP A 108 -8.32 -8.90 1.99
N PHE A 109 -8.38 -7.74 1.33
CA PHE A 109 -9.65 -7.04 1.06
C PHE A 109 -10.51 -7.85 0.09
N THR A 110 -11.82 -7.85 0.32
CA THR A 110 -12.81 -8.51 -0.56
C THR A 110 -13.74 -7.54 -1.26
N MET A 111 -13.66 -6.24 -0.93
CA MET A 111 -14.46 -5.18 -1.52
C MET A 111 -13.56 -4.23 -2.32
N PRO A 112 -13.81 -4.02 -3.63
CA PRO A 112 -13.07 -3.08 -4.46
C PRO A 112 -13.01 -1.66 -3.89
N GLU A 113 -14.12 -1.17 -3.34
CA GLU A 113 -14.26 0.19 -2.84
C GLU A 113 -13.42 0.44 -1.58
N MET A 114 -13.31 -0.58 -0.72
CA MET A 114 -12.44 -0.51 0.46
C MET A 114 -10.97 -0.52 0.08
N CYS A 115 -10.61 -1.30 -0.94
CA CYS A 115 -9.27 -1.27 -1.51
C CYS A 115 -8.96 0.10 -2.11
N ALA A 116 -9.90 0.66 -2.89
CA ALA A 116 -9.75 1.98 -3.50
C ALA A 116 -9.54 3.06 -2.43
N ALA A 117 -10.38 3.07 -1.39
CA ALA A 117 -10.27 4.00 -0.26
C ALA A 117 -8.91 3.86 0.46
N HIS A 118 -8.45 2.63 0.72
CA HIS A 118 -7.13 2.40 1.32
C HIS A 118 -6.00 2.93 0.42
N THR A 119 -6.10 2.72 -0.89
CA THR A 119 -5.04 3.07 -1.84
C THR A 119 -4.86 4.58 -2.09
N GLU A 120 -5.71 5.41 -1.49
CA GLU A 120 -5.46 6.86 -1.41
C GLU A 120 -4.18 7.17 -0.63
N MET A 121 -3.70 6.27 0.23
CA MET A 121 -2.38 6.39 0.86
C MET A 121 -1.25 6.38 -0.18
N GLU A 122 -1.16 5.35 -1.02
CA GLU A 122 -0.12 5.25 -2.04
C GLU A 122 -0.23 6.39 -3.05
N LYS A 123 -1.46 6.79 -3.39
CA LYS A 123 -1.70 7.94 -4.27
C LYS A 123 -1.14 9.23 -3.68
N ALA A 124 -1.50 9.53 -2.43
CA ALA A 124 -0.97 10.70 -1.73
C ALA A 124 0.55 10.65 -1.65
N VAL A 125 1.15 9.49 -1.38
CA VAL A 125 2.61 9.33 -1.35
C VAL A 125 3.24 9.73 -2.68
N VAL A 126 2.74 9.18 -3.79
CA VAL A 126 3.28 9.45 -5.12
C VAL A 126 3.14 10.92 -5.50
N GLU A 127 1.93 11.46 -5.37
CA GLU A 127 1.63 12.81 -5.85
C GLU A 127 2.25 13.90 -4.96
N GLU A 128 2.43 13.63 -3.66
CA GLU A 128 3.13 14.53 -2.75
C GLU A 128 4.65 14.51 -2.98
N LEU A 129 5.23 13.33 -3.26
CA LEU A 129 6.66 13.21 -3.59
C LEU A 129 7.00 13.91 -4.91
N ASN A 130 6.15 13.74 -5.92
CA ASN A 130 6.30 14.41 -7.21
C ASN A 130 4.93 14.81 -7.79
N PRO A 131 4.59 16.12 -7.81
CA PRO A 131 3.32 16.60 -8.36
C PRO A 131 3.10 16.28 -9.84
N GLY A 132 4.18 16.03 -10.60
CA GLY A 132 4.14 15.64 -12.01
C GLY A 132 3.87 14.14 -12.25
N LEU A 133 3.74 13.35 -11.19
CA LEU A 133 3.33 11.94 -11.26
C LEU A 133 1.89 11.77 -10.79
N THR A 134 1.27 10.66 -11.17
CA THR A 134 0.01 10.17 -10.63
C THR A 134 0.11 8.67 -10.34
N TYR A 135 -0.85 8.18 -9.56
CA TYR A 135 -0.96 6.79 -9.18
C TYR A 135 -2.39 6.27 -9.35
N ARG A 136 -2.51 5.04 -9.82
CA ARG A 136 -3.80 4.33 -9.88
C ARG A 136 -3.62 2.82 -9.78
N ILE A 137 -4.73 2.16 -9.45
CA ILE A 137 -4.85 0.71 -9.53
C ILE A 137 -5.40 0.32 -10.91
N GLY A 138 -4.66 -0.47 -11.69
CA GLY A 138 -5.08 -0.96 -13.01
C GLY A 138 -5.97 -2.20 -12.94
N LYS A 139 -5.49 -3.21 -12.20
CA LYS A 139 -6.20 -4.45 -11.85
C LYS A 139 -6.22 -4.58 -10.34
N SER A 140 -7.23 -5.26 -9.80
CA SER A 140 -7.32 -5.51 -8.36
C SER A 140 -7.91 -6.87 -8.05
N ILE A 141 -7.29 -7.56 -7.09
CA ILE A 141 -7.77 -8.85 -6.57
C ILE A 141 -9.19 -8.75 -6.00
N PRO A 142 -9.55 -7.71 -5.22
CA PRO A 142 -10.93 -7.56 -4.72
C PRO A 142 -11.97 -7.43 -5.84
N ALA A 143 -11.58 -6.97 -7.04
CA ALA A 143 -12.45 -6.93 -8.21
C ALA A 143 -12.44 -8.24 -9.04
N GLY A 144 -11.84 -9.30 -8.52
CA GLY A 144 -11.80 -10.63 -9.16
C GLY A 144 -10.61 -10.89 -10.08
N HIS A 145 -9.62 -9.98 -10.14
CA HIS A 145 -8.39 -10.23 -10.91
C HIS A 145 -7.44 -11.17 -10.17
N HIS A 146 -6.53 -11.82 -10.90
CA HIS A 146 -5.50 -12.68 -10.31
C HIS A 146 -4.40 -11.90 -9.55
N CYS A 147 -4.24 -10.61 -9.85
CA CYS A 147 -3.24 -9.75 -9.24
C CYS A 147 -3.74 -8.31 -9.11
N CYS A 148 -3.02 -7.50 -8.33
CA CYS A 148 -3.14 -6.06 -8.32
C CYS A 148 -2.05 -5.43 -9.20
N GLU A 149 -2.40 -4.42 -10.00
CA GLU A 149 -1.44 -3.59 -10.74
C GLU A 149 -1.42 -2.20 -10.12
N HIS A 150 -0.31 -1.86 -9.46
CA HIS A 150 -0.05 -0.53 -8.92
C HIS A 150 0.75 0.27 -9.95
N ILE A 151 0.14 1.30 -10.52
CA ILE A 151 0.68 2.03 -11.66
C ILE A 151 1.09 3.42 -11.21
N VAL A 152 2.35 3.78 -11.45
CA VAL A 152 2.88 5.14 -11.31
C VAL A 152 3.21 5.65 -12.71
N GLU A 153 2.70 6.82 -13.08
CA GLU A 153 2.92 7.38 -14.43
C GLU A 153 3.03 8.90 -14.39
N LYS A 154 3.71 9.47 -15.38
CA LYS A 154 3.76 10.93 -15.55
C LYS A 154 2.39 11.48 -15.93
N LYS A 155 2.01 12.62 -15.35
CA LYS A 155 0.82 13.38 -15.80
C LYS A 155 1.09 13.96 -17.18
N GLN A 156 0.08 13.88 -18.06
CA GLN A 156 0.09 14.51 -19.38
C GLN A 156 -0.10 16.02 -19.28
#